data_AF-X0XKN4-F1
#
_entry.id   AF-X0XKN4-F1
#
_cell.length_a   1.000
_cell.length_b   1.000
_cell.length_c   1.000
_cell.angle_alpha   90.00
_cell.angle_beta   90.00
_cell.angle_gamma   90.00
#
_symmetry.space_group_name_H-M   'P 1'
#
loop_
_entity.id
_entity.type
_entity.pdbx_description
1 polymer ?
#
loop_
_entity_poly.entity_id
_entity_poly.type
_entity_poly.pdbx_seq_one_letter_code
_entity_poly.pdbx_strand_id
1 'polypeptide(L)' 'MTVADKQIFENRLLSDIAPITTTTRHKTGDGYLDVDANISRSGIQEYRADELGITDKDPAQMIRVLRPDDEVF' A
#
# COMPACT_ATOMS: atom_id res chain seq x y z
N MET A 1 -28.10 -10.74 -12.16
CA MET A 1 -27.11 -9.84 -12.81
C MET A 1 -26.79 -8.70 -11.83
N THR A 2 -26.54 -8.99 -10.55
CA THR A 2 -25.25 -9.36 -9.91
C THR A 2 -24.16 -8.29 -10.12
N VAL A 3 -24.22 -7.26 -9.27
CA VAL A 3 -23.12 -6.33 -9.00
C VAL A 3 -22.21 -7.06 -8.00
N ALA A 4 -20.97 -7.29 -8.42
CA ALA A 4 -20.01 -8.18 -7.78
C ALA A 4 -19.76 -7.85 -6.30
N ASP A 5 -19.60 -8.94 -5.56
CA ASP A 5 -19.48 -9.06 -4.12
C ASP A 5 -18.49 -8.08 -3.48
N LYS A 6 -19.04 -7.20 -2.63
CA LYS A 6 -18.25 -6.53 -1.58
C LYS A 6 -18.01 -7.57 -0.49
N GLN A 7 -16.86 -8.25 -0.54
CA GLN A 7 -16.41 -9.10 0.56
C GLN A 7 -16.06 -8.22 1.76
N ILE A 8 -16.96 -8.18 2.73
CA ILE A 8 -16.77 -7.59 4.05
C ILE A 8 -15.98 -8.62 4.88
N PHE A 9 -14.67 -8.44 4.98
CA PHE A 9 -13.87 -9.11 6.00
C PHE A 9 -13.77 -8.18 7.22
N GLU A 10 -14.42 -8.59 8.31
CA GLU A 10 -14.17 -8.13 9.69
C GLU A 10 -13.97 -6.61 9.88
N ASN A 11 -15.05 -5.83 9.78
CA ASN A 11 -15.18 -4.47 10.34
C ASN A 11 -14.06 -3.44 10.07
N ARG A 12 -13.15 -3.69 9.14
CA ARG A 12 -12.11 -2.75 8.71
C ARG A 12 -12.53 -2.21 7.36
N LEU A 13 -12.88 -0.93 7.30
CA LEU A 13 -12.86 -0.19 6.05
C LEU A 13 -11.41 -0.23 5.55
N LEU A 14 -11.10 -1.18 4.65
CA LEU A 14 -9.89 -1.17 3.84
C LEU A 14 -10.05 -0.03 2.84
N SER A 15 -9.83 1.19 3.33
CA SER A 15 -9.62 2.34 2.49
C SER A 15 -8.11 2.55 2.42
N ASP A 16 -7.52 2.36 1.23
CA ASP A 16 -6.14 2.76 0.90
C ASP A 16 -6.02 4.30 0.96
N ILE A 17 -6.23 4.88 2.14
CA ILE A 17 -6.07 6.31 2.38
C ILE A 17 -4.63 6.49 2.83
N ALA A 18 -3.74 6.64 1.86
CA ALA A 18 -2.44 7.24 2.13
C ALA A 18 -2.67 8.73 2.41
N PRO A 19 -2.28 9.27 3.58
CA PRO A 19 -2.35 10.70 3.83
C PRO A 19 -1.34 11.40 2.91
N ILE A 20 -1.82 11.95 1.80
CA ILE A 20 -1.00 12.74 0.89
C ILE A 20 -0.86 14.15 1.47
N THR A 21 0.28 14.45 2.07
CA THR A 21 0.67 15.81 2.47
C THR A 21 1.06 16.57 1.21
N THR A 22 0.16 17.37 0.64
CA THR A 22 0.44 18.19 -0.55
C THR A 22 -0.18 19.56 -0.42
N THR A 23 0.42 20.55 -1.06
CA THR A 23 -0.03 21.95 -1.11
C THR A 23 -1.12 22.17 -2.18
N THR A 24 -1.22 21.29 -3.17
CA THR A 24 -2.18 21.41 -4.29
C THR A 24 -2.82 20.07 -4.64
N ARG A 25 -4.15 20.02 -4.64
CA ARG A 25 -4.96 18.86 -5.04
C ARG A 25 -5.88 19.25 -6.19
N HIS A 26 -5.76 18.61 -7.34
CA HIS A 26 -6.64 18.76 -8.50
C HIS A 26 -7.31 17.43 -8.83
N LYS A 27 -8.64 17.41 -8.99
CA LYS A 27 -9.36 16.23 -9.47
C LYS A 27 -9.62 16.38 -10.96
N THR A 28 -9.22 15.39 -11.73
CA THR A 28 -9.46 15.37 -13.18
C THR A 28 -10.93 15.05 -13.48
N GLY A 29 -11.39 15.42 -14.69
CA GLY A 29 -12.79 15.23 -15.10
C GLY A 29 -13.23 13.76 -15.21
N ASP A 30 -12.27 12.84 -15.34
CA ASP A 30 -12.42 11.38 -15.35
C ASP A 30 -12.24 10.73 -13.96
N GLY A 31 -12.04 11.54 -12.91
CA GLY A 31 -12.10 11.09 -11.51
C GLY A 31 -10.76 10.69 -10.90
N TYR A 32 -9.63 10.95 -11.55
CA TYR A 32 -8.30 10.78 -10.97
C TYR A 32 -7.89 11.97 -10.10
N LEU A 33 -6.91 11.76 -9.23
CA LEU A 33 -6.32 12.78 -8.37
C LEU A 33 -4.93 13.13 -8.90
N ASP A 34 -4.75 14.41 -9.26
CA ASP A 34 -3.50 15.03 -9.66
C ASP A 34 -2.96 15.88 -8.50
N VAL A 35 -1.77 15.54 -8.01
CA VAL A 35 -1.14 16.10 -6.81
C VAL A 35 0.37 16.14 -6.98
N ASP A 36 0.98 17.23 -6.54
CA ASP A 36 2.44 17.33 -6.41
C ASP A 36 2.84 16.73 -5.05
N ALA A 37 3.06 15.41 -5.03
CA ALA A 37 3.35 14.68 -3.81
C ALA A 37 4.35 13.55 -4.05
N ASN A 38 5.33 13.47 -3.16
CA ASN A 38 6.18 12.29 -3.03
C ASN A 38 5.38 11.21 -2.27
N ILE A 39 4.98 10.15 -2.98
CA ILE A 39 4.24 9.03 -2.40
C ILE A 39 5.10 7.78 -2.51
N SER A 40 5.37 7.17 -1.37
CA SER A 40 6.01 5.87 -1.33
C SER A 40 5.67 5.15 -0.03
N ARG A 41 5.84 3.82 -0.03
CA ARG A 41 5.62 2.99 1.17
C ARG A 41 6.92 2.99 1.98
N SER A 42 6.92 3.72 3.09
CA SER A 42 7.99 3.70 4.08
C SER A 42 7.51 3.09 5.41
N GLY A 43 8.44 2.85 6.33
CA GLY A 43 8.19 2.16 7.60
C GLY A 43 8.31 0.64 7.49
N ILE A 44 7.66 -0.08 8.42
CA ILE A 44 7.71 -1.54 8.47
C ILE A 44 6.69 -2.14 7.51
N GLN A 45 7.18 -2.96 6.59
CA GLN A 45 6.38 -3.67 5.60
C GLN A 45 6.52 -5.18 5.80
N GLU A 46 5.49 -5.93 5.40
CA GLU A 46 5.48 -7.39 5.50
C GLU A 46 5.51 -8.01 4.11
N TYR A 47 6.44 -8.93 3.92
CA TYR A 47 6.61 -9.72 2.70
C TYR A 47 6.71 -11.18 3.06
N ARG A 48 6.30 -12.07 2.16
CA ARG A 48 6.58 -13.50 2.32
C ARG A 48 8.07 -13.76 2.09
N ALA A 49 8.58 -14.83 2.69
CA ALA A 49 9.98 -15.20 2.53
C ALA A 49 10.33 -15.46 1.05
N ASP A 50 9.42 -16.08 0.29
CA ASP A 50 9.57 -16.32 -1.15
C ASP A 50 9.69 -15.02 -1.98
N GLU A 51 8.90 -14.00 -1.64
CA GLU A 51 8.94 -12.67 -2.26
C GLU A 51 10.28 -11.96 -2.06
N LEU A 52 10.97 -12.26 -0.96
CA LEU A 52 12.30 -11.73 -0.64
C LEU A 52 13.45 -12.62 -1.12
N GLY A 53 13.17 -13.75 -1.77
CA GLY A 53 14.18 -14.73 -2.18
C GLY A 53 14.87 -15.43 -1.01
N ILE A 54 14.25 -15.46 0.17
CA ILE A 54 14.76 -16.10 1.38
C ILE A 54 14.43 -17.59 1.30
N THR A 55 15.46 -18.44 1.27
CA THR A 55 15.32 -19.89 1.08
C THR A 55 15.57 -20.72 2.33
N ASP A 56 16.06 -20.11 3.41
CA ASP A 56 16.29 -20.75 4.71
C ASP A 56 15.04 -20.75 5.62
N LYS A 57 13.89 -20.30 5.10
CA LYS A 57 12.62 -20.16 5.83
C LYS A 57 11.47 -20.78 5.07
N ASP A 58 10.34 -20.95 5.75
CA ASP A 58 9.09 -21.32 5.08
C ASP A 58 8.72 -20.23 4.05
N PRO A 59 8.47 -20.58 2.77
CA PRO A 59 8.13 -19.63 1.72
C PRO A 59 7.00 -18.66 2.07
N ALA A 60 5.99 -19.11 2.82
CA ALA A 60 4.84 -18.32 3.22
C ALA A 60 5.04 -17.56 4.54
N GLN A 61 6.20 -17.71 5.19
CA GLN A 61 6.51 -16.97 6.41
C GLN A 61 6.55 -15.46 6.13
N MET A 62 5.80 -14.68 6.91
CA MET A 62 5.85 -13.22 6.85
C MET A 62 7.13 -12.68 7.49
N ILE A 63 7.80 -11.80 6.77
CA ILE A 63 9.06 -11.14 7.12
C ILE A 63 8.81 -9.63 7.15
N ARG A 64 9.17 -9.01 8.27
CA ARG A 64 9.07 -7.56 8.47
C ARG A 64 10.34 -6.89 7.96
N VAL A 65 10.20 -6.01 6.96
CA VAL A 65 11.29 -5.23 6.35
C VAL A 65 11.09 -3.76 6.70
N LEU A 66 12.12 -3.13 7.27
CA LEU A 66 12.14 -1.68 7.46
C LEU A 66 12.54 -1.02 6.15
N ARG A 67 11.71 -0.10 5.67
CA ARG A 67 11.98 0.77 4.51
C ARG A 67 12.01 2.22 4.99
N PRO A 68 13.17 2.74 5.38
CA PRO A 68 13.25 4.07 5.99
C PRO A 68 12.98 5.17 4.95
N ASP A 69 12.48 6.32 5.41
CA ASP A 69 12.03 7.41 4.52
C ASP A 69 13.15 7.91 3.60
N ASP A 70 14.40 7.96 4.08
CA ASP A 70 15.60 8.43 3.38
C ASP A 70 16.10 7.51 2.26
N GLU A 71 15.71 6.24 2.26
CA GLU A 71 16.00 5.30 1.17
C GLU A 71 14.90 5.34 0.08
N VAL A 72 13.73 5.86 0.46
CA VAL A 72 12.49 5.68 -0.27
C VAL A 72 12.04 6.98 -0.97
N PHE A 73 12.41 8.14 -0.43
CA PHE A 73 12.15 9.49 -0.94
C PHE A 73 13.44 10.22 -1.29
#